data_AF-A0AAW1KP45-F1
#
_entry.id   AF-A0AAW1KP45-F1
#
_cell.length_a   1.000
_cell.length_b   1.000
_cell.length_c   1.000
_cell.angle_alpha   90.00
_cell.angle_beta   90.00
_cell.angle_gamma   90.00
#
_symmetry.space_group_name_H-M   'P 1'
#
loop_
_entity.id
_entity.type
_entity.pdbx_description
1 polymer ?
#
loop_
_entity_poly.entity_id
_entity_poly.type
_entity_poly.pdbx_seq_one_letter_code
_entity_poly.pdbx_strand_id
1 'polypeptide(L)'
;MAQMEVKKMKQGMSYSCKEKTIILNVFKYFRQQYPDKCVTDLVRRTAKATGCSEKSIFQFRKEEASVEGFKEPSKTKVRKNININSRDIKYDSNVRQSIRDIIYELKYKNIVPSLNTILKQVNADTQLPNFSVMTLRRLLFDMGFFYD
;
A
#
# COMPACT_ATOMS: atom_id res chain seq x y z
N MET A 1 25.84 -36.02 -19.44
CA MET A 1 24.45 -35.87 -18.97
C MET A 1 24.25 -34.41 -18.62
N ALA A 2 23.43 -33.66 -19.36
CA ALA A 2 23.15 -32.27 -19.02
C ALA A 2 22.48 -32.21 -17.64
N GLN A 3 23.06 -31.44 -16.72
CA GLN A 3 22.51 -31.27 -15.39
C GLN A 3 21.19 -30.49 -15.53
N MET A 4 20.06 -31.16 -15.30
CA MET A 4 18.76 -30.49 -15.27
C MET A 4 18.69 -29.67 -13.99
N GLU A 5 18.97 -28.38 -14.09
CA GLU A 5 18.92 -27.48 -12.95
C GLU A 5 17.49 -27.03 -12.64
N VAL A 6 17.10 -27.13 -11.38
CA VAL A 6 15.82 -26.60 -10.90
C VAL A 6 15.91 -25.07 -10.86
N LYS A 7 15.09 -24.40 -11.68
CA LYS A 7 15.00 -22.94 -11.71
C LYS A 7 14.40 -22.41 -10.41
N LYS A 8 15.18 -21.61 -9.69
CA LYS A 8 14.73 -20.95 -8.44
C LYS A 8 13.83 -19.76 -8.71
N MET A 9 12.85 -19.54 -7.83
CA MET A 9 12.01 -18.34 -7.85
C MET A 9 12.83 -17.11 -7.46
N LYS A 10 12.62 -15.99 -8.19
CA LYS A 10 13.27 -14.70 -7.89
C LYS A 10 12.74 -14.10 -6.59
N GLN A 11 13.60 -13.40 -5.85
CA GLN A 11 13.23 -12.69 -4.63
C GLN A 11 12.19 -11.60 -4.93
N GLY A 12 11.18 -11.48 -4.07
CA GLY A 12 10.13 -10.44 -4.19
C GLY A 12 8.94 -10.83 -5.08
N MET A 13 8.95 -12.00 -5.71
CA MET A 13 7.78 -12.52 -6.42
C MET A 13 6.76 -13.09 -5.43
N SER A 14 5.47 -12.83 -5.70
CA SER A 14 4.36 -13.42 -4.97
C SER A 14 3.98 -14.77 -5.56
N TYR A 15 3.42 -15.64 -4.71
CA TYR A 15 2.86 -16.92 -5.13
C TYR A 15 1.34 -16.80 -5.21
N SER A 16 0.77 -17.27 -6.31
CA SER A 16 -0.66 -17.50 -6.45
C SER A 16 -1.13 -18.64 -5.53
N CYS A 17 -2.43 -18.68 -5.22
CA CYS A 17 -3.00 -19.76 -4.41
C CYS A 17 -2.77 -21.13 -5.05
N LYS A 18 -2.85 -21.23 -6.39
CA LYS A 18 -2.59 -22.48 -7.12
C LYS A 18 -1.16 -22.98 -6.90
N GLU A 19 -0.18 -22.09 -7.00
CA GLU A 19 1.23 -22.43 -6.76
C GLU A 19 1.48 -22.88 -5.32
N LYS A 20 0.90 -22.18 -4.34
CA LYS A 20 0.97 -22.58 -2.92
C LYS A 20 0.42 -24.00 -2.69
N THR A 21 -0.74 -24.31 -3.29
CA THR A 21 -1.35 -25.64 -3.22
C THR A 21 -0.45 -26.72 -3.84
N ILE A 22 0.13 -26.47 -5.02
CA ILE A 22 1.04 -27.42 -5.67
C ILE A 22 2.27 -27.68 -4.77
N ILE A 23 2.88 -26.63 -4.22
CA ILE A 23 4.05 -26.76 -3.35
C ILE A 23 3.72 -27.59 -2.10
N LEU A 24 2.54 -27.41 -1.52
CA LEU A 24 2.10 -28.20 -0.37
C LEU A 24 1.72 -29.63 -0.72
N ASN A 25 1.17 -29.88 -1.89
CA ASN A 25 0.94 -31.25 -2.37
C ASN A 25 2.25 -32.02 -2.50
N VAL A 26 3.31 -31.37 -3.01
CA VAL A 26 4.66 -31.96 -3.05
C VAL A 26 5.19 -32.24 -1.64
N PHE A 27 4.96 -31.33 -0.68
CA PHE A 27 5.31 -31.58 0.72
C PHE A 27 4.55 -32.78 1.33
N LYS A 28 3.23 -32.87 1.08
CA LYS A 28 2.40 -34.00 1.53
C LYS A 28 2.86 -35.32 0.91
N TYR A 29 3.22 -35.30 -0.37
CA TYR A 29 3.82 -36.45 -1.06
C TYR A 29 5.10 -36.92 -0.37
N PHE A 30 6.05 -36.01 -0.09
CA PHE A 30 7.28 -36.41 0.61
C PHE A 30 7.04 -36.89 2.04
N ARG A 31 6.02 -36.35 2.71
CA ARG A 31 5.63 -36.81 4.06
C ARG A 31 5.04 -38.22 4.03
N GLN A 32 4.29 -38.58 2.99
CA GLN A 32 3.80 -39.95 2.80
C GLN A 32 4.93 -40.92 2.45
N GLN A 33 5.88 -40.50 1.60
CA GLN A 33 7.01 -41.34 1.17
C GLN A 33 8.07 -41.54 2.26
N TYR A 34 8.23 -40.58 3.17
CA TYR A 34 9.23 -40.63 4.23
C TYR A 34 8.62 -40.22 5.58
N PRO A 35 7.82 -41.08 6.21
CA PRO A 35 7.16 -40.77 7.48
C PRO A 35 8.15 -40.58 8.64
N ASP A 36 9.29 -41.28 8.61
CA ASP A 36 10.28 -41.28 9.70
C ASP A 36 11.21 -40.06 9.70
N LYS A 37 11.15 -39.23 8.64
CA LYS A 37 12.05 -38.08 8.51
C LYS A 37 11.50 -36.86 9.23
N CYS A 38 12.43 -36.06 9.75
CA CYS A 38 12.09 -34.80 10.37
C CYS A 38 11.43 -33.85 9.36
N VAL A 39 10.50 -33.06 9.87
CA VAL A 39 9.75 -32.07 9.09
C VAL A 39 10.68 -31.08 8.37
N THR A 40 11.79 -30.70 9.00
CA THR A 40 12.84 -29.83 8.43
C THR A 40 13.46 -30.44 7.17
N ASP A 41 13.77 -31.74 7.20
CA ASP A 41 14.32 -32.45 6.05
C ASP A 41 13.31 -32.58 4.91
N LEU A 42 12.03 -32.79 5.24
CA LEU A 42 10.96 -32.80 4.26
C LEU A 42 10.84 -31.43 3.57
N VAL A 43 10.87 -30.33 4.35
CA VAL A 43 10.86 -28.97 3.80
C VAL A 43 12.07 -28.71 2.90
N ARG A 44 13.27 -29.15 3.30
CA ARG A 44 14.49 -28.99 2.51
C ARG A 44 14.42 -29.77 1.19
N ARG A 45 13.84 -30.97 1.20
CA ARG A 45 13.58 -31.77 -0.01
C ARG A 45 12.55 -31.11 -0.92
N THR A 46 11.45 -30.63 -0.35
CA THR A 46 10.43 -29.87 -1.10
C THR A 46 11.03 -28.61 -1.72
N ALA A 47 11.82 -27.83 -0.99
CA ALA A 47 12.48 -26.62 -1.49
C ALA A 47 13.40 -26.91 -2.69
N LYS A 48 14.16 -28.01 -2.62
CA LYS A 48 15.00 -28.47 -3.74
C LYS A 48 14.17 -28.90 -4.95
N ALA A 49 13.04 -29.56 -4.72
CA ALA A 49 12.17 -30.04 -5.80
C ALA A 49 11.38 -28.92 -6.49
N THR A 50 10.89 -27.93 -5.73
CA THR A 50 10.01 -26.87 -6.25
C THR A 50 10.73 -25.57 -6.56
N GLY A 51 12.03 -25.44 -6.23
CA GLY A 51 12.79 -24.20 -6.42
C GLY A 51 12.34 -23.05 -5.50
N CYS A 52 11.56 -23.35 -4.46
CA CYS A 52 11.03 -22.39 -3.50
C CYS A 52 11.92 -22.27 -2.26
N SER A 53 11.77 -21.19 -1.50
CA SER A 53 12.50 -21.04 -0.25
C SER A 53 11.89 -21.91 0.87
N GLU A 54 12.73 -22.44 1.75
CA GLU A 54 12.27 -23.21 2.92
C GLU A 54 11.33 -22.38 3.80
N LYS A 55 11.63 -21.09 3.97
CA LYS A 55 10.78 -20.12 4.70
C LYS A 55 9.38 -20.03 4.09
N SER A 56 9.26 -19.97 2.76
CA SER A 56 7.97 -19.93 2.07
C SER A 56 7.15 -21.19 2.36
N ILE A 57 7.77 -22.36 2.40
CA ILE A 57 7.07 -23.63 2.67
C ILE A 57 6.54 -23.66 4.10
N PHE A 58 7.33 -23.24 5.10
CA PHE A 58 6.84 -23.11 6.48
C PHE A 58 5.68 -22.12 6.59
N GLN A 59 5.78 -20.99 5.89
CA GLN A 59 4.72 -19.99 5.84
C GLN A 59 3.44 -20.56 5.22
N PHE A 60 3.52 -21.27 4.09
CA PHE A 60 2.34 -21.88 3.45
C PHE A 60 1.68 -22.93 4.34
N ARG A 61 2.45 -23.71 5.10
CA ARG A 61 1.89 -24.64 6.09
C ARG A 61 1.12 -23.93 7.20
N LYS A 62 1.62 -22.78 7.66
CA LYS A 62 0.91 -21.96 8.64
C LYS A 62 -0.37 -21.33 8.05
N GLU A 63 -0.32 -20.91 6.80
CA GLU A 63 -1.48 -20.39 6.07
C GLU A 63 -2.55 -21.48 5.83
N GLU A 64 -2.14 -22.70 5.47
CA GLU A 64 -3.06 -23.84 5.30
C GLU A 64 -3.75 -24.24 6.61
N ALA A 65 -3.05 -24.17 7.74
CA ALA A 65 -3.61 -24.46 9.06
C ALA A 65 -4.51 -23.32 9.60
N SER A 66 -4.52 -22.16 8.95
CA SER A 66 -5.36 -21.03 9.36
C SER A 66 -6.78 -21.19 8.82
N VAL A 67 -7.77 -20.70 9.57
CA VAL A 67 -9.20 -20.71 9.19
C VAL A 67 -9.45 -19.98 7.86
N GLU A 68 -8.62 -19.00 7.53
CA GLU A 68 -8.73 -18.20 6.30
C GLU A 68 -8.06 -18.84 5.07
N GLY A 69 -7.26 -19.91 5.25
CA GLY A 69 -6.54 -20.58 4.17
C GLY A 69 -5.47 -19.71 3.47
N PHE A 70 -5.19 -19.99 2.18
CA PHE A 70 -4.23 -19.20 1.42
C PHE A 70 -4.78 -17.82 1.09
N LYS A 71 -4.14 -16.80 1.65
CA LYS A 71 -4.42 -15.41 1.27
C LYS A 71 -3.88 -15.12 -0.12
N GLU A 72 -4.74 -14.53 -0.95
CA GLU A 72 -4.32 -13.94 -2.21
C GLU A 72 -3.44 -12.71 -1.95
N PRO A 73 -2.33 -12.55 -2.70
CA PRO A 73 -1.52 -11.35 -2.60
C PRO A 73 -2.35 -10.13 -3.03
N SER A 74 -2.34 -9.06 -2.22
CA SER A 74 -3.10 -7.85 -2.57
C SER A 74 -2.55 -7.25 -3.86
N LYS A 75 -3.40 -7.12 -4.88
CA LYS A 75 -3.04 -6.49 -6.16
C LYS A 75 -2.72 -5.00 -5.99
N THR A 76 -3.34 -4.38 -4.98
CA THR A 76 -3.14 -2.96 -4.65
C THR A 76 -2.20 -2.84 -3.46
N LYS A 77 -1.17 -1.98 -3.56
CA LYS A 77 -0.35 -1.61 -2.40
C LYS A 77 -1.23 -0.87 -1.40
N VAL A 78 -1.58 -1.52 -0.29
CA VAL A 78 -2.22 -0.87 0.85
C VAL A 78 -1.16 0.03 1.49
N ARG A 79 -1.25 1.35 1.24
CA ARG A 79 -0.39 2.33 1.91
C ARG A 79 -0.87 2.45 3.36
N LYS A 80 -0.03 2.08 4.32
CA LYS A 80 -0.37 2.14 5.76
C LYS A 80 -0.68 3.56 6.26
N ASN A 81 -0.21 4.58 5.56
CA ASN A 81 -0.30 5.99 5.97
C ASN A 81 -1.11 6.85 4.98
N ILE A 82 -2.23 6.35 4.45
CA ILE A 82 -3.07 7.16 3.54
C ILE A 82 -3.53 8.46 4.24
N ASN A 83 -3.72 8.43 5.56
CA ASN A 83 -4.31 9.53 6.32
C ASN A 83 -3.36 10.39 7.15
N ILE A 84 -2.09 10.02 7.38
CA ILE A 84 -1.18 10.82 8.23
C ILE A 84 -0.90 12.21 7.61
N ASN A 85 -0.93 12.30 6.28
CA ASN A 85 -0.82 13.56 5.54
C ASN A 85 -2.10 13.90 4.78
N SER A 86 -3.25 13.32 5.17
CA SER A 86 -4.50 13.76 4.57
C SER A 86 -4.69 15.23 4.89
N ARG A 87 -4.87 16.03 3.85
CA ARG A 87 -5.11 17.48 3.99
C ARG A 87 -6.37 17.73 4.78
N ASP A 88 -7.30 16.77 4.80
CA ASP A 88 -8.49 16.87 5.60
C ASP A 88 -8.24 16.85 7.10
N ILE A 89 -7.23 16.09 7.52
CA ILE A 89 -6.84 15.93 8.92
C ILE A 89 -5.86 17.05 9.31
N LYS A 90 -5.01 17.48 8.37
CA LYS A 90 -4.00 18.53 8.61
C LYS A 90 -4.62 19.94 8.68
N TYR A 91 -5.66 20.21 7.90
CA TYR A 91 -6.33 21.50 7.87
C TYR A 91 -7.76 21.35 8.40
N ASP A 92 -7.90 21.70 9.68
CA ASP A 92 -9.18 21.68 10.38
C ASP A 92 -10.21 22.59 9.69
N SER A 93 -11.48 22.32 9.96
CA SER A 93 -12.65 23.09 9.56
C SER A 93 -12.48 24.60 9.73
N ASN A 94 -11.88 25.05 10.84
CA ASN A 94 -11.61 26.47 11.10
C ASN A 94 -10.72 27.09 10.01
N VAL A 95 -9.61 26.43 9.66
CA VAL A 95 -8.68 26.90 8.62
C VAL A 95 -9.38 26.99 7.27
N ARG A 96 -10.22 26.01 6.95
CA ARG A 96 -11.00 26.01 5.70
C ARG A 96 -12.02 27.14 5.67
N GLN A 97 -12.67 27.42 6.79
CA GLN A 97 -13.64 28.50 6.89
C GLN A 97 -12.96 29.86 6.71
N SER A 98 -11.82 30.11 7.36
CA SER A 98 -11.05 31.34 7.16
C SER A 98 -10.61 31.54 5.71
N ILE A 99 -10.16 30.48 5.02
CA ILE A 99 -9.82 30.57 3.59
C ILE A 99 -11.06 30.92 2.75
N ARG A 100 -12.22 30.36 3.08
CA ARG A 100 -13.49 30.67 2.40
C ARG A 100 -13.90 32.14 2.62
N ASP A 101 -13.73 32.65 3.84
CA ASP A 101 -14.03 34.04 4.17
C ASP A 101 -13.12 35.01 3.39
N ILE A 102 -11.82 34.72 3.29
CA ILE A 102 -10.87 35.48 2.46
C ILE A 102 -11.29 35.51 0.99
N ILE A 103 -11.72 34.36 0.44
CA ILE A 103 -12.19 34.29 -0.94
C ILE A 103 -13.45 35.15 -1.15
N TYR A 104 -14.39 35.10 -0.22
CA TYR A 104 -15.60 35.92 -0.30
C TYR A 104 -15.32 37.41 -0.11
N GLU A 105 -14.37 37.78 0.75
CA GLU A 105 -13.93 39.16 0.92
C GLU A 105 -13.29 39.71 -0.35
N LEU A 106 -12.43 38.92 -1.01
CA LEU A 106 -11.87 39.28 -2.32
C LEU A 106 -12.96 39.51 -3.36
N LYS A 107 -13.97 38.63 -3.39
CA LYS A 107 -15.14 38.77 -4.26
C LYS A 107 -15.94 40.04 -3.95
N TYR A 108 -16.16 40.34 -2.66
CA TYR A 108 -16.85 41.56 -2.22
C TYR A 108 -16.10 42.83 -2.63
N LYS A 109 -14.76 42.81 -2.57
CA LYS A 109 -13.88 43.90 -3.02
C LYS A 109 -13.73 44.01 -4.54
N ASN A 110 -14.47 43.20 -5.33
CA ASN A 110 -14.35 43.11 -6.80
C ASN A 110 -12.93 42.77 -7.29
N ILE A 111 -12.14 42.06 -6.48
CA ILE A 111 -10.81 41.57 -6.87
C ILE A 111 -10.97 40.13 -7.36
N VAL A 112 -10.40 39.82 -8.54
CA VAL A 112 -10.43 38.46 -9.08
C VAL A 112 -9.67 37.50 -8.15
N PRO A 113 -10.34 36.47 -7.59
CA PRO A 113 -9.72 35.56 -6.64
C PRO A 113 -8.87 34.50 -7.37
N SER A 114 -7.75 34.95 -7.95
CA SER A 114 -6.76 34.04 -8.53
C SER A 114 -6.03 33.27 -7.42
N LEU A 115 -5.50 32.08 -7.74
CA LEU A 115 -4.75 31.27 -6.79
C LEU A 115 -3.60 32.04 -6.14
N ASN A 116 -2.91 32.89 -6.89
CA ASN A 116 -1.81 33.72 -6.37
C ASN A 116 -2.31 34.83 -5.44
N THR A 117 -3.47 35.43 -5.75
CA THR A 117 -4.08 36.46 -4.89
C THR A 117 -4.51 35.86 -3.56
N ILE A 118 -5.17 34.70 -3.61
CA ILE A 118 -5.61 33.96 -2.42
C ILE A 118 -4.39 33.55 -1.59
N LEU A 119 -3.35 33.00 -2.23
CA LEU A 119 -2.13 32.58 -1.52
C LEU A 119 -1.46 33.74 -0.78
N LYS A 120 -1.39 34.92 -1.40
CA LYS A 120 -0.82 36.12 -0.76
C LYS A 120 -1.63 36.54 0.47
N GLN A 121 -2.95 36.54 0.37
CA GLN A 121 -3.82 36.93 1.50
C GLN A 121 -3.78 35.90 2.63
N VAL A 122 -3.83 34.61 2.29
CA VAL A 122 -3.77 33.52 3.28
C VAL A 122 -2.44 33.49 4.01
N ASN A 123 -1.31 33.67 3.31
CA ASN A 123 0.02 33.70 3.95
C ASN A 123 0.32 35.04 4.65
N ALA A 124 -0.46 36.09 4.42
CA ALA A 124 -0.36 37.35 5.15
C ALA A 124 -1.06 37.29 6.51
N ASP A 125 -2.02 36.39 6.69
CA ASP A 125 -2.73 36.20 7.95
C ASP A 125 -1.88 35.37 8.93
N THR A 126 -1.51 35.98 10.06
CA THR A 126 -0.73 35.32 11.12
C THR A 126 -1.48 34.18 11.83
N GLN A 127 -2.81 34.12 11.71
CA GLN A 127 -3.64 33.06 12.30
C GLN A 127 -3.67 31.80 11.42
N LEU A 128 -3.27 31.91 10.15
CA LEU A 128 -3.28 30.79 9.21
C LEU A 128 -1.88 30.22 9.00
N PRO A 129 -1.76 28.90 8.79
CA PRO A 129 -0.48 28.30 8.47
C PRO A 129 -0.03 28.74 7.07
N ASN A 130 1.28 28.87 6.85
CA ASN A 130 1.80 29.15 5.52
C ASN A 130 1.54 27.98 4.56
N PHE A 131 1.01 28.29 3.37
CA PHE A 131 0.75 27.33 2.32
C PHE A 131 1.74 27.48 1.15
N SER A 132 2.00 26.36 0.47
CA SER A 132 2.55 26.39 -0.89
C SER A 132 1.41 26.50 -1.91
N VAL A 133 1.72 27.01 -3.11
CA VAL A 133 0.77 27.12 -4.24
C VAL A 133 0.06 25.78 -4.50
N MET A 134 0.81 24.68 -4.55
CA MET A 134 0.26 23.35 -4.84
C MET A 134 -0.61 22.83 -3.71
N THR A 135 -0.23 23.11 -2.46
CA THR A 135 -1.01 22.69 -1.28
C THR A 135 -2.34 23.44 -1.25
N LEU A 136 -2.32 24.75 -1.46
CA LEU A 136 -3.51 25.59 -1.50
C LEU A 136 -4.43 25.18 -2.66
N ARG A 137 -3.89 25.00 -3.88
CA ARG A 137 -4.67 24.55 -5.05
C ARG A 137 -5.43 23.26 -4.78
N ARG A 138 -4.75 22.27 -4.22
CA ARG A 138 -5.39 20.99 -3.92
C ARG A 138 -6.43 21.17 -2.80
N LEU A 139 -6.14 21.96 -1.77
CA LEU A 139 -7.08 22.20 -0.66
C LEU A 139 -8.36 22.88 -1.16
N LEU A 140 -8.23 23.84 -2.07
CA LEU A 140 -9.35 24.51 -2.73
C LEU A 140 -10.21 23.51 -3.53
N PHE A 141 -9.57 22.59 -4.25
CA PHE A 141 -10.27 21.53 -4.97
C PHE A 141 -11.04 20.61 -4.02
N ASP A 142 -10.44 20.21 -2.89
CA ASP A 142 -11.13 19.42 -1.86
C ASP A 142 -12.32 20.19 -1.25
N MET A 143 -12.25 21.51 -1.17
CA MET A 143 -13.34 22.39 -0.70
C MET A 143 -14.42 22.68 -1.76
N GLY A 144 -14.27 22.17 -2.98
CA GLY A 144 -15.21 22.35 -4.09
C GLY A 144 -15.03 23.65 -4.89
N PHE A 145 -13.90 24.34 -4.74
CA PHE A 145 -13.53 25.46 -5.62
C PHE A 145 -12.82 24.93 -6.85
N PHE A 146 -13.44 25.13 -8.01
CA PHE A 146 -12.87 24.78 -9.31
C PHE A 146 -12.35 26.04 -9.99
N TYR A 147 -11.18 25.92 -10.60
CA TYR A 147 -10.58 26.93 -11.46
C TYR A 147 -10.59 26.33 -12.87
N ASP A 148 -11.21 27.03 -13.82
CA ASP A 148 -11.04 26.76 -15.25
C ASP A 148 -9.64 27.21 -15.72
#